data_AF-A0A2Z4N5V7-F1
#
_entry.id   AF-A0A2Z4N5V7-F1
#
_cell.length_a   1.000
_cell.length_b   1.000
_cell.length_c   1.000
_cell.angle_alpha   90.00
_cell.angle_beta   90.00
_cell.angle_gamma   90.00
#
_symmetry.space_group_name_H-M   'P 1'
#
loop_
_entity.id
_entity.type
_entity.pdbx_description
1 polymer ?
#
loop_
_entity_poly.entity_id
_entity_poly.type
_entity_poly.pdbx_seq_one_letter_code
_entity_poly.pdbx_strand_id
1 'polypeptide(L)'
;CQTGSPSSQTNPILLVPGTGTTGPQSFDSNWIPLSASLGYSPCWISPPPFMLNDTQVNAEYIVNAVKTLAAGGSGKVPVLTWSQGGLAVQWALTFFPSIRTQVDRLVAFAPDYKGTVEAALLTTPGLASQSVWQQLAGSALTTALANAGGLNKIVPTTNIYSATDDIVQPMITNSPADSAYLFDAKNVQAQSVCGPLFIIDHAGSLTSQFSYVVGKSALASSTGQAQSSNYGLPDCNPLPADQLTAEQKLQAEGLLLVAAGNLLAGPKQNCEPDLMPYARRYAIGKKTCSGVIQ
;
A
#
# COMPACT_ATOMS: atom_id res chain seq x y z
N CYS A 1 -7.83 -10.14 13.06
CA CYS A 1 -9.13 -9.50 12.78
C CYS A 1 -9.56 -8.79 14.04
N GLN A 2 -10.27 -7.67 13.92
CA GLN A 2 -10.72 -6.88 15.07
C GLN A 2 -11.50 -7.73 16.07
N THR A 3 -12.31 -8.65 15.57
CA THR A 3 -13.00 -9.66 16.38
C THR A 3 -12.95 -11.03 15.69
N GLY A 4 -13.03 -12.09 16.47
CA GLY A 4 -13.13 -13.47 15.97
C GLY A 4 -11.86 -14.05 15.32
N SER A 5 -11.96 -15.31 14.90
CA SER A 5 -10.89 -16.03 14.20
C SER A 5 -10.83 -15.62 12.72
N PRO A 6 -9.64 -15.43 12.12
CA PRO A 6 -9.51 -15.22 10.67
C PRO A 6 -10.15 -16.33 9.81
N SER A 7 -10.30 -17.55 10.36
CA SER A 7 -10.94 -18.68 9.68
C SER A 7 -12.48 -18.70 9.78
N SER A 8 -13.09 -17.68 10.39
CA SER A 8 -14.54 -17.55 10.52
C SER A 8 -14.89 -16.06 10.59
N GLN A 9 -14.95 -15.42 9.41
CA GLN A 9 -15.20 -13.99 9.28
C GLN A 9 -16.35 -13.71 8.32
N THR A 10 -17.31 -12.92 8.76
CA THR A 10 -18.34 -12.35 7.88
C THR A 10 -17.83 -11.05 7.28
N ASN A 11 -17.87 -10.94 5.95
CA ASN A 11 -17.46 -9.76 5.17
C ASN A 11 -16.07 -9.19 5.56
N PRO A 12 -14.99 -10.00 5.51
CA PRO A 12 -13.66 -9.53 5.89
C PRO A 12 -13.11 -8.49 4.90
N ILE A 13 -12.32 -7.55 5.40
CA ILE A 13 -11.42 -6.70 4.61
C ILE A 13 -10.00 -6.85 5.14
N LEU A 14 -9.03 -7.05 4.25
CA LEU A 14 -7.62 -7.16 4.63
C LEU A 14 -6.92 -5.81 4.50
N LEU A 15 -6.39 -5.30 5.61
CA LEU A 15 -5.62 -4.07 5.71
C LEU A 15 -4.12 -4.39 5.74
N VAL A 16 -3.35 -3.83 4.81
CA VAL A 16 -1.89 -4.08 4.68
C VAL A 16 -1.11 -2.80 4.96
N PRO A 17 -0.32 -2.76 6.05
CA PRO A 17 0.29 -1.53 6.56
C PRO A 17 1.44 -0.99 5.71
N GLY A 18 1.84 0.24 6.01
CA GLY A 18 2.99 0.90 5.39
C GLY A 18 4.32 0.59 6.09
N THR A 19 5.43 1.01 5.47
CA THR A 19 6.78 0.89 6.01
C THR A 19 6.89 1.55 7.40
N GLY A 20 7.55 0.89 8.34
CA GLY A 20 7.76 1.42 9.69
C GLY A 20 6.54 1.30 10.60
N THR A 21 5.52 0.53 10.22
CA THR A 21 4.31 0.37 11.05
C THR A 21 3.82 -1.07 11.13
N THR A 22 3.08 -1.39 12.20
CA THR A 22 2.18 -2.53 12.26
C THR A 22 0.83 -2.21 11.62
N GLY A 23 -0.03 -3.22 11.46
CA GLY A 23 -1.42 -3.03 11.04
C GLY A 23 -2.18 -2.03 11.93
N PRO A 24 -2.23 -2.23 13.26
CA PRO A 24 -2.88 -1.29 14.17
C PRO A 24 -2.29 0.13 14.09
N GLN A 25 -0.95 0.26 14.05
CA GLN A 25 -0.32 1.58 13.91
C GLN A 25 -0.70 2.30 12.61
N SER A 26 -0.86 1.57 11.51
CA SER A 26 -1.34 2.15 10.24
C SER A 26 -2.82 2.54 10.27
N PHE A 27 -3.67 1.77 10.95
CA PHE A 27 -5.12 1.78 10.66
C PHE A 27 -6.06 2.04 11.84
N ASP A 28 -5.60 1.99 13.09
CA ASP A 28 -6.45 2.21 14.28
C ASP A 28 -7.12 3.60 14.25
N SER A 29 -6.40 4.59 13.73
CA SER A 29 -6.86 5.97 13.59
C SER A 29 -7.64 6.25 12.29
N ASN A 30 -7.89 5.24 11.44
CA ASN A 30 -8.53 5.42 10.14
C ASN A 30 -9.32 4.19 9.66
N TRP A 31 -8.76 3.32 8.83
CA TRP A 31 -9.50 2.31 8.08
C TRP A 31 -9.98 1.14 8.92
N ILE A 32 -9.49 0.92 10.16
CA ILE A 32 -10.14 -0.01 11.08
C ILE A 32 -11.55 0.49 11.44
N PRO A 33 -11.73 1.65 12.12
CA PRO A 33 -13.07 2.15 12.43
C PRO A 33 -13.88 2.52 11.19
N LEU A 34 -13.27 3.08 10.14
CA LEU A 34 -13.99 3.46 8.92
C LEU A 34 -14.54 2.25 8.17
N SER A 35 -13.75 1.18 7.97
CA SER A 35 -14.25 -0.02 7.29
C SER A 35 -15.28 -0.79 8.13
N ALA A 36 -15.12 -0.81 9.46
CA ALA A 36 -16.14 -1.36 10.35
C ALA A 36 -17.48 -0.61 10.22
N SER A 37 -17.44 0.73 10.12
CA SER A 37 -18.65 1.55 9.89
C SER A 37 -19.32 1.28 8.53
N LEU A 38 -18.55 0.78 7.56
CA LEU A 38 -19.04 0.36 6.25
C LEU A 38 -19.54 -1.10 6.24
N GLY A 39 -19.53 -1.79 7.39
CA GLY A 39 -20.03 -3.16 7.55
C GLY A 39 -19.01 -4.25 7.23
N TYR A 40 -17.72 -3.92 7.15
CA TYR A 40 -16.66 -4.91 7.02
C TYR A 40 -16.15 -5.39 8.38
N SER A 41 -15.58 -6.59 8.42
CA SER A 41 -14.77 -7.09 9.54
C SER A 41 -13.29 -6.80 9.25
N PRO A 42 -12.68 -5.74 9.81
CA PRO A 42 -11.29 -5.42 9.51
C PRO A 42 -10.33 -6.46 10.06
N CYS A 43 -9.47 -6.95 9.19
CA CYS A 43 -8.35 -7.84 9.48
C CYS A 43 -7.08 -7.19 8.97
N TRP A 44 -5.94 -7.44 9.61
CA TRP A 44 -4.67 -6.86 9.20
C TRP A 44 -3.56 -7.86 9.41
N ILE A 45 -2.45 -7.63 8.73
CA ILE A 45 -1.17 -8.29 9.00
C ILE A 45 -0.23 -7.31 9.69
N SER A 46 0.83 -7.83 10.32
CA SER A 46 1.91 -7.01 10.89
C SER A 46 3.24 -7.73 10.74
N PRO A 47 3.76 -7.86 9.50
CA PRO A 47 5.06 -8.48 9.24
C PRO A 47 6.15 -7.82 10.08
N PRO A 48 6.88 -8.58 10.90
CA PRO A 48 7.87 -8.01 11.81
C PRO A 48 9.24 -7.81 11.11
N PRO A 49 10.03 -6.83 11.59
CA PRO A 49 9.62 -5.74 12.47
C PRO A 49 9.01 -4.60 11.65
N PHE A 50 7.75 -4.23 11.90
CA PHE A 50 7.12 -3.01 11.35
C PHE A 50 7.22 -2.85 9.81
N MET A 51 7.08 -3.92 9.03
CA MET A 51 7.27 -3.90 7.56
C MET A 51 8.69 -3.49 7.10
N LEU A 52 9.69 -3.51 7.99
CA LEU A 52 11.08 -3.12 7.68
C LEU A 52 11.94 -4.26 7.12
N ASN A 53 11.47 -5.50 7.23
CA ASN A 53 12.13 -6.67 6.65
C ASN A 53 11.80 -6.85 5.16
N ASP A 54 12.48 -7.78 4.48
CA ASP A 54 12.27 -8.13 3.06
C ASP A 54 10.79 -8.11 2.63
N THR A 55 10.46 -7.25 1.67
CA THR A 55 9.11 -7.10 1.10
C THR A 55 8.60 -8.42 0.49
N GLN A 56 9.49 -9.32 0.04
CA GLN A 56 9.11 -10.65 -0.44
C GLN A 56 8.53 -11.50 0.70
N VAL A 57 9.09 -11.39 1.91
CA VAL A 57 8.57 -12.04 3.12
C VAL A 57 7.28 -11.35 3.57
N ASN A 58 7.21 -10.01 3.52
CA ASN A 58 5.98 -9.28 3.83
C ASN A 58 4.82 -9.74 2.91
N ALA A 59 5.11 -10.05 1.64
CA ALA A 59 4.15 -10.59 0.70
C ALA A 59 3.66 -12.01 1.06
N GLU A 60 4.47 -12.85 1.72
CA GLU A 60 4.03 -14.17 2.19
C GLU A 60 2.93 -14.06 3.25
N TYR A 61 3.02 -13.09 4.16
CA TYR A 61 1.95 -12.79 5.12
C TYR A 61 0.65 -12.42 4.41
N ILE A 62 0.72 -11.65 3.32
CA ILE A 62 -0.43 -11.26 2.51
C ILE A 62 -1.05 -12.49 1.85
N VAL A 63 -0.24 -13.33 1.20
CA VAL A 63 -0.71 -14.56 0.54
C VAL A 63 -1.40 -15.48 1.54
N ASN A 64 -0.80 -15.67 2.72
CA ASN A 64 -1.39 -16.48 3.77
C ASN A 64 -2.70 -15.88 4.28
N ALA A 65 -2.72 -14.58 4.60
CA ALA A 65 -3.91 -13.90 5.12
C ALA A 65 -5.08 -13.95 4.13
N VAL A 66 -4.84 -13.68 2.84
CA VAL A 66 -5.89 -13.77 1.80
C VAL A 66 -6.44 -15.20 1.74
N LYS A 67 -5.58 -16.23 1.73
CA LYS A 67 -6.04 -17.63 1.70
C LYS A 67 -6.86 -17.99 2.92
N THR A 68 -6.43 -17.58 4.12
CA THR A 68 -7.15 -17.86 5.37
C THR A 68 -8.51 -17.17 5.39
N LEU A 69 -8.57 -15.88 5.05
CA LEU A 69 -9.81 -15.10 5.06
C LEU A 69 -10.78 -15.56 3.97
N ALA A 70 -10.27 -15.91 2.78
CA ALA A 70 -11.12 -16.42 1.69
C ALA A 70 -11.70 -17.81 2.00
N ALA A 71 -10.95 -18.65 2.71
CA ALA A 71 -11.43 -19.97 3.14
C ALA A 71 -12.40 -19.89 4.33
N GLY A 72 -12.19 -18.92 5.23
CA GLY A 72 -13.01 -18.72 6.43
C GLY A 72 -14.21 -17.79 6.26
N GLY A 73 -14.36 -17.16 5.10
CA GLY A 73 -15.41 -16.20 4.80
C GLY A 73 -16.31 -16.62 3.63
N SER A 74 -17.07 -15.66 3.10
CA SER A 74 -18.05 -15.87 2.04
C SER A 74 -17.49 -15.78 0.61
N GLY A 75 -16.16 -15.79 0.43
CA GLY A 75 -15.52 -15.77 -0.89
C GLY A 75 -14.37 -14.77 -0.99
N LYS A 76 -14.43 -13.89 -2.00
CA LYS A 76 -13.35 -12.95 -2.29
C LYS A 76 -13.23 -11.86 -1.23
N VAL A 77 -12.00 -11.42 -0.98
CA VAL A 77 -11.66 -10.47 0.08
C VAL A 77 -11.17 -9.16 -0.57
N PRO A 78 -11.78 -8.00 -0.30
CA PRO A 78 -11.18 -6.72 -0.65
C PRO A 78 -9.92 -6.49 0.17
N VAL A 79 -8.89 -5.95 -0.48
CA VAL A 79 -7.61 -5.60 0.14
C VAL A 79 -7.44 -4.09 0.09
N LEU A 80 -7.12 -3.49 1.22
CA LEU A 80 -6.88 -2.07 1.38
C LEU A 80 -5.46 -1.86 1.93
N THR A 81 -4.71 -0.95 1.32
CA THR A 81 -3.28 -0.82 1.62
C THR A 81 -2.84 0.61 1.77
N TRP A 82 -1.74 0.81 2.48
CA TRP A 82 -1.03 2.10 2.52
C TRP A 82 0.45 1.90 2.18
N SER A 83 1.03 2.84 1.42
CA SER A 83 2.49 2.88 1.18
C SER A 83 2.99 1.54 0.60
N GLN A 84 4.07 0.99 1.18
CA GLN A 84 4.61 -0.35 0.86
C GLN A 84 3.56 -1.46 0.80
N GLY A 85 2.47 -1.36 1.57
CA GLY A 85 1.41 -2.37 1.53
C GLY A 85 0.87 -2.56 0.12
N GLY A 86 0.77 -1.49 -0.68
CA GLY A 86 0.36 -1.57 -2.07
C GLY A 86 1.38 -2.33 -2.93
N LEU A 87 2.66 -1.98 -2.80
CA LEU A 87 3.77 -2.68 -3.47
C LEU A 87 3.78 -4.18 -3.11
N ALA A 88 3.65 -4.51 -1.82
CA ALA A 88 3.68 -5.88 -1.33
C ALA A 88 2.46 -6.70 -1.80
N VAL A 89 1.25 -6.11 -1.85
CA VAL A 89 0.08 -6.79 -2.41
C VAL A 89 0.24 -7.01 -3.91
N GLN A 90 0.72 -6.02 -4.65
CA GLN A 90 0.92 -6.16 -6.10
C GLN A 90 2.02 -7.18 -6.42
N TRP A 91 3.08 -7.26 -5.60
CA TRP A 91 4.08 -8.33 -5.64
C TRP A 91 3.44 -9.70 -5.42
N ALA A 92 2.63 -9.84 -4.36
CA ALA A 92 1.92 -11.08 -4.05
C ALA A 92 1.01 -11.51 -5.22
N LEU A 93 0.23 -10.60 -5.80
CA LEU A 93 -0.63 -10.87 -6.96
C LEU A 93 0.18 -11.26 -8.21
N THR A 94 1.34 -10.66 -8.40
CA THR A 94 2.23 -10.94 -9.54
C THR A 94 2.81 -12.35 -9.45
N PHE A 95 3.39 -12.71 -8.30
CA PHE A 95 4.18 -13.94 -8.15
C PHE A 95 3.43 -15.13 -7.54
N PHE A 96 2.25 -14.91 -6.95
CA PHE A 96 1.43 -15.98 -6.36
C PHE A 96 0.03 -16.01 -6.99
N PRO A 97 -0.12 -16.57 -8.20
CA PRO A 97 -1.39 -16.56 -8.93
C PRO A 97 -2.59 -17.14 -8.17
N SER A 98 -2.34 -18.03 -7.20
CA SER A 98 -3.39 -18.66 -6.39
C SER A 98 -4.31 -17.69 -5.65
N ILE A 99 -3.85 -16.47 -5.34
CA ILE A 99 -4.67 -15.49 -4.61
C ILE A 99 -5.47 -14.56 -5.53
N ARG A 100 -5.22 -14.56 -6.85
CA ARG A 100 -5.88 -13.63 -7.79
C ARG A 100 -7.39 -13.83 -7.86
N THR A 101 -7.86 -15.06 -7.69
CA THR A 101 -9.29 -15.38 -7.65
C THR A 101 -9.91 -15.20 -6.27
N GLN A 102 -9.10 -14.94 -5.25
CA GLN A 102 -9.49 -14.75 -3.85
C GLN A 102 -9.50 -13.28 -3.43
N VAL A 103 -8.82 -12.41 -4.17
CA VAL A 103 -8.90 -10.96 -3.97
C VAL A 103 -10.02 -10.39 -4.82
N ASP A 104 -10.94 -9.66 -4.19
CA ASP A 104 -12.07 -9.02 -4.89
C ASP A 104 -11.61 -7.77 -5.65
N ARG A 105 -10.91 -6.90 -4.92
CA ARG A 105 -10.36 -5.62 -5.40
C ARG A 105 -9.19 -5.18 -4.53
N LEU A 106 -8.40 -4.26 -5.05
CA LEU A 106 -7.34 -3.55 -4.33
C LEU A 106 -7.65 -2.06 -4.25
N VAL A 107 -7.66 -1.51 -3.03
CA VAL A 107 -7.74 -0.07 -2.77
C VAL A 107 -6.44 0.38 -2.12
N ALA A 108 -5.60 1.06 -2.87
CA ALA A 108 -4.25 1.40 -2.43
C ALA A 108 -4.08 2.92 -2.25
N PHE A 109 -3.65 3.32 -1.06
CA PHE A 109 -3.35 4.70 -0.70
C PHE A 109 -1.84 4.93 -0.71
N ALA A 110 -1.40 5.93 -1.47
CA ALA A 110 0.00 6.27 -1.73
C ALA A 110 0.89 5.05 -2.04
N PRO A 111 0.50 4.12 -2.94
CA PRO A 111 1.34 2.97 -3.26
C PRO A 111 2.59 3.38 -4.04
N ASP A 112 3.67 2.65 -3.84
CA ASP A 112 4.99 2.92 -4.40
C ASP A 112 5.46 1.78 -5.32
N TYR A 113 4.66 1.42 -6.32
CA TYR A 113 4.94 0.27 -7.20
C TYR A 113 6.28 0.38 -7.94
N LYS A 114 6.76 1.60 -8.20
CA LYS A 114 8.06 1.89 -8.82
C LYS A 114 9.11 2.31 -7.79
N GLY A 115 8.80 2.20 -6.50
CA GLY A 115 9.59 2.73 -5.40
C GLY A 115 9.52 4.25 -5.31
N THR A 116 10.50 4.83 -4.60
CA THR A 116 10.69 6.26 -4.44
C THR A 116 12.15 6.65 -4.63
N VAL A 117 12.40 7.80 -5.25
CA VAL A 117 13.75 8.38 -5.33
C VAL A 117 14.23 8.88 -3.98
N GLU A 118 13.32 9.26 -3.08
CA GLU A 118 13.65 9.83 -1.76
C GLU A 118 14.31 8.82 -0.82
N ALA A 119 14.10 7.51 -1.04
CA ALA A 119 14.78 6.46 -0.30
C ALA A 119 16.31 6.53 -0.42
N ALA A 120 16.83 7.21 -1.46
CA ALA A 120 18.26 7.48 -1.63
C ALA A 120 18.88 8.19 -0.42
N LEU A 121 18.09 8.99 0.32
CA LEU A 121 18.51 9.68 1.54
C LEU A 121 18.92 8.71 2.65
N LEU A 122 18.38 7.49 2.66
CA LEU A 122 18.66 6.45 3.65
C LEU A 122 19.56 5.34 3.11
N THR A 123 19.41 4.98 1.84
CA THR A 123 20.19 3.89 1.23
C THR A 123 21.64 4.29 0.96
N THR A 124 21.88 5.51 0.46
CA THR A 124 23.24 6.02 0.20
C THR A 124 24.15 6.00 1.43
N PRO A 125 23.72 6.48 2.62
CA PRO A 125 24.53 6.38 3.84
C PRO A 125 24.52 5.00 4.51
N GLY A 126 23.84 3.98 3.93
CA GLY A 126 23.75 2.64 4.53
C GLY A 126 22.88 2.58 5.79
N LEU A 127 21.89 3.47 5.90
CA LEU A 127 20.98 3.60 7.05
C LEU A 127 19.59 3.03 6.79
N ALA A 128 19.39 2.40 5.63
CA ALA A 128 18.11 1.85 5.20
C ALA A 128 17.89 0.41 5.68
N SER A 129 16.64 0.08 6.01
CA SER A 129 16.20 -1.30 6.22
C SER A 129 16.10 -2.07 4.90
N GLN A 130 15.85 -3.38 4.98
CA GLN A 130 15.69 -4.25 3.81
C GLN A 130 14.61 -3.75 2.85
N SER A 131 13.42 -3.47 3.36
CA SER A 131 12.32 -2.99 2.53
C SER A 131 12.56 -1.58 2.00
N VAL A 132 13.27 -0.70 2.72
CA VAL A 132 13.60 0.63 2.21
C VAL A 132 14.55 0.54 1.02
N TRP A 133 15.53 -0.37 1.04
CA TRP A 133 16.34 -0.67 -0.15
C TRP A 133 15.50 -1.17 -1.32
N GLN A 134 14.52 -2.03 -1.06
CA GLN A 134 13.64 -2.57 -2.11
C GLN A 134 12.63 -1.55 -2.64
N GLN A 135 12.26 -0.54 -1.84
CA GLN A 135 11.44 0.59 -2.26
C GLN A 135 12.26 1.72 -2.90
N LEU A 136 13.59 1.59 -3.03
CA LEU A 136 14.36 2.55 -3.81
C LEU A 136 13.95 2.48 -5.29
N ALA A 137 13.73 3.63 -5.92
CA ALA A 137 13.42 3.68 -7.35
C ALA A 137 14.50 2.98 -8.17
N GLY A 138 14.09 2.00 -8.98
CA GLY A 138 15.01 1.17 -9.75
C GLY A 138 15.75 0.12 -8.93
N SER A 139 15.27 -0.27 -7.75
CA SER A 139 15.70 -1.48 -7.04
C SER A 139 15.55 -2.75 -7.89
N ALA A 140 16.23 -3.83 -7.53
CA ALA A 140 16.02 -5.15 -8.12
C ALA A 140 14.56 -5.61 -7.95
N LEU A 141 13.94 -5.34 -6.79
CA LEU A 141 12.54 -5.68 -6.54
C LEU A 141 11.57 -4.94 -7.46
N THR A 142 11.67 -3.61 -7.58
CA THR A 142 10.79 -2.83 -8.46
C THR A 142 11.03 -3.16 -9.94
N THR A 143 12.29 -3.44 -10.32
CA THR A 143 12.64 -3.94 -11.66
C THR A 143 11.98 -5.28 -11.95
N ALA A 144 12.06 -6.23 -11.01
CA ALA A 144 11.44 -7.54 -11.17
C ALA A 144 9.92 -7.44 -11.27
N LEU A 145 9.28 -6.60 -10.45
CA LEU A 145 7.85 -6.36 -10.50
C LEU A 145 7.43 -5.83 -11.88
N ALA A 146 8.14 -4.81 -12.38
CA ALA A 146 7.86 -4.21 -13.68
C ALA A 146 8.01 -5.21 -14.83
N ASN A 147 9.14 -5.92 -14.90
CA ASN A 147 9.42 -6.89 -15.95
C ASN A 147 8.54 -8.14 -15.88
N ALA A 148 8.00 -8.47 -14.71
CA ALA A 148 6.99 -9.52 -14.54
C ALA A 148 5.57 -9.08 -14.95
N GLY A 149 5.40 -7.84 -15.43
CA GLY A 149 4.12 -7.28 -15.84
C GLY A 149 3.27 -6.71 -14.70
N GLY A 150 3.84 -6.62 -13.49
CA GLY A 150 3.17 -6.16 -12.27
C GLY A 150 2.83 -4.66 -12.24
N LEU A 151 3.20 -3.88 -13.26
CA LEU A 151 2.72 -2.50 -13.43
C LEU A 151 1.37 -2.40 -14.15
N ASN A 152 0.76 -3.52 -14.53
CA ASN A 152 -0.65 -3.60 -14.93
C ASN A 152 -1.49 -4.04 -13.73
N LYS A 153 -2.75 -3.58 -13.62
CA LYS A 153 -3.64 -4.13 -12.59
C LYS A 153 -3.83 -5.64 -12.79
N ILE A 154 -3.79 -6.42 -11.71
CA ILE A 154 -4.03 -7.87 -11.75
C ILE A 154 -5.46 -8.21 -11.31
N VAL A 155 -5.98 -7.43 -10.37
CA VAL A 155 -7.38 -7.40 -9.94
C VAL A 155 -7.93 -6.00 -10.18
N PRO A 156 -9.25 -5.75 -10.08
CA PRO A 156 -9.76 -4.38 -10.05
C PRO A 156 -9.06 -3.56 -8.98
N THR A 157 -8.33 -2.52 -9.40
CA THR A 157 -7.50 -1.69 -8.51
C THR A 157 -7.88 -0.23 -8.59
N THR A 158 -7.94 0.44 -7.44
CA THR A 158 -8.00 1.89 -7.28
C THR A 158 -6.76 2.37 -6.53
N ASN A 159 -6.03 3.31 -7.12
CA ASN A 159 -4.85 3.93 -6.52
C ASN A 159 -5.18 5.39 -6.20
N ILE A 160 -4.93 5.82 -4.96
CA ILE A 160 -5.23 7.15 -4.46
C ILE A 160 -3.91 7.74 -3.97
N TYR A 161 -3.45 8.84 -4.57
CA TYR A 161 -2.12 9.39 -4.31
C TYR A 161 -2.09 10.90 -4.51
N SER A 162 -0.98 11.53 -4.15
CA SER A 162 -0.81 12.98 -4.14
C SER A 162 0.45 13.41 -4.85
N ALA A 163 0.36 14.45 -5.68
CA ALA A 163 1.53 15.12 -6.25
C ALA A 163 2.44 15.71 -5.17
N THR A 164 1.89 16.06 -4.00
CA THR A 164 2.61 16.65 -2.87
C THR A 164 3.03 15.61 -1.82
N ASP A 165 3.06 14.32 -2.19
CA ASP A 165 3.58 13.27 -1.33
C ASP A 165 5.06 13.54 -1.01
N ASP A 166 5.39 13.58 0.28
CA ASP A 166 6.70 13.94 0.82
C ASP A 166 7.61 12.73 1.05
N ILE A 167 7.14 11.52 0.73
CA ILE A 167 7.87 10.26 0.90
C ILE A 167 8.04 9.53 -0.43
N VAL A 168 7.00 9.49 -1.26
CA VAL A 168 6.99 8.77 -2.54
C VAL A 168 7.06 9.76 -3.69
N GLN A 169 8.16 9.72 -4.46
CA GLN A 169 8.31 10.47 -5.70
C GLN A 169 8.96 9.60 -6.79
N PRO A 170 8.58 9.77 -8.08
CA PRO A 170 7.66 10.79 -8.61
C PRO A 170 6.16 10.45 -8.44
N MET A 171 5.35 11.46 -8.08
CA MET A 171 3.87 11.40 -8.01
C MET A 171 3.16 12.53 -8.78
N ILE A 172 3.93 13.41 -9.45
CA ILE A 172 3.45 14.73 -9.89
C ILE A 172 2.77 14.75 -11.26
N THR A 173 2.90 13.69 -12.07
CA THR A 173 2.61 13.77 -13.50
C THR A 173 1.17 13.46 -13.87
N ASN A 174 0.39 12.87 -12.97
CA ASN A 174 -0.92 12.27 -13.23
C ASN A 174 -0.87 11.29 -14.42
N SER A 175 0.17 10.47 -14.49
CA SER A 175 0.47 9.66 -15.66
C SER A 175 1.17 8.34 -15.30
N PRO A 176 1.39 7.41 -16.25
CA PRO A 176 2.13 6.18 -16.00
C PRO A 176 3.54 6.35 -15.40
N ALA A 177 4.13 7.55 -15.49
CA ALA A 177 5.40 7.86 -14.85
C ALA A 177 5.32 7.87 -13.31
N ASP A 178 4.15 8.12 -12.73
CA ASP A 178 3.98 8.17 -11.28
C ASP A 178 4.15 6.77 -10.66
N SER A 179 4.85 6.67 -9.54
CA SER A 179 5.09 5.40 -8.84
C SER A 179 3.79 4.65 -8.45
N ALA A 180 2.72 5.37 -8.14
CA ALA A 180 1.41 4.85 -7.75
C ALA A 180 0.57 4.38 -8.95
N TYR A 181 1.01 4.63 -10.17
CA TYR A 181 0.22 4.31 -11.36
C TYR A 181 0.34 2.84 -11.76
N LEU A 182 -0.81 2.20 -11.96
CA LEU A 182 -0.92 0.92 -12.66
C LEU A 182 -1.74 1.08 -13.94
N PHE A 183 -1.31 0.45 -15.03
CA PHE A 183 -2.08 0.38 -16.27
C PHE A 183 -3.42 -0.32 -16.03
N ASP A 184 -4.45 0.19 -16.71
CA ASP A 184 -5.87 -0.20 -16.60
C ASP A 184 -6.52 0.00 -15.22
N ALA A 185 -5.77 0.45 -14.20
CA ALA A 185 -6.30 0.76 -12.89
C ALA A 185 -7.08 2.09 -12.87
N LYS A 186 -7.83 2.30 -11.79
CA LYS A 186 -8.41 3.61 -11.47
C LYS A 186 -7.37 4.41 -10.68
N ASN A 187 -6.55 5.17 -11.39
CA ASN A 187 -5.53 6.02 -10.77
C ASN A 187 -6.13 7.40 -10.47
N VAL A 188 -6.09 7.81 -9.20
CA VAL A 188 -6.69 9.04 -8.68
C VAL A 188 -5.61 9.86 -7.98
N GLN A 189 -4.96 10.75 -8.74
CA GLN A 189 -4.14 11.80 -8.14
C GLN A 189 -5.07 12.85 -7.53
N ALA A 190 -4.91 13.20 -6.27
CA ALA A 190 -5.80 14.15 -5.57
C ALA A 190 -5.91 15.49 -6.32
N GLN A 191 -4.80 16.02 -6.82
CA GLN A 191 -4.75 17.30 -7.54
C GLN A 191 -5.47 17.27 -8.89
N SER A 192 -5.65 16.09 -9.50
CA SER A 192 -6.46 15.93 -10.72
C SER A 192 -7.96 16.10 -10.48
N VAL A 193 -8.41 15.94 -9.23
CA VAL A 193 -9.81 16.13 -8.81
C VAL A 193 -9.98 17.48 -8.12
N CYS A 194 -9.06 17.82 -7.22
CA CYS A 194 -9.16 18.94 -6.29
C CYS A 194 -8.40 20.20 -6.73
N GLY A 195 -7.69 20.14 -7.85
CA GLY A 195 -6.88 21.23 -8.37
C GLY A 195 -5.44 21.24 -7.83
N PRO A 196 -4.55 22.01 -8.48
CA PRO A 196 -3.10 21.96 -8.23
C PRO A 196 -2.68 22.51 -6.86
N LEU A 197 -3.52 23.31 -6.20
CA LEU A 197 -3.27 23.86 -4.86
C LEU A 197 -3.78 22.97 -3.74
N PHE A 198 -4.38 21.81 -4.06
CA PHE A 198 -4.78 20.84 -3.05
C PHE A 198 -3.53 20.14 -2.51
N ILE A 199 -3.27 20.28 -1.21
CA ILE A 199 -2.10 19.72 -0.55
C ILE A 199 -2.55 18.65 0.40
N ILE A 200 -1.96 17.47 0.25
CA ILE A 200 -2.17 16.31 1.10
C ILE A 200 -0.88 15.49 1.06
N ASP A 201 -0.32 15.19 2.24
CA ASP A 201 0.97 14.51 2.41
C ASP A 201 0.81 12.97 2.27
N HIS A 202 1.89 12.23 2.54
CA HIS A 202 1.89 10.77 2.42
C HIS A 202 0.88 10.08 3.36
N ALA A 203 0.74 10.56 4.60
CA ALA A 203 -0.24 10.02 5.57
C ALA A 203 -1.66 10.50 5.30
N GLY A 204 -1.85 11.78 4.99
CA GLY A 204 -3.13 12.35 4.59
C GLY A 204 -3.73 11.60 3.42
N SER A 205 -2.90 11.15 2.47
CA SER A 205 -3.34 10.30 1.35
C SER A 205 -4.08 9.05 1.80
N LEU A 206 -3.83 8.52 3.00
CA LEU A 206 -4.61 7.45 3.63
C LEU A 206 -5.80 7.96 4.45
N THR A 207 -5.59 9.02 5.23
CA THR A 207 -6.46 9.38 6.37
C THR A 207 -7.48 10.47 6.07
N SER A 208 -7.32 11.23 4.98
CA SER A 208 -8.17 12.39 4.72
C SER A 208 -9.63 12.04 4.41
N GLN A 209 -10.51 13.02 4.56
CA GLN A 209 -11.89 12.93 4.14
C GLN A 209 -12.01 12.64 2.64
N PHE A 210 -11.21 13.30 1.79
CA PHE A 210 -11.16 13.00 0.36
C PHE A 210 -10.84 11.52 0.11
N SER A 211 -9.80 11.00 0.76
CA SER A 211 -9.38 9.59 0.66
C SER A 211 -10.46 8.62 1.13
N TYR A 212 -11.18 8.95 2.21
CA TYR A 212 -12.33 8.16 2.66
C TYR A 212 -13.43 8.07 1.58
N VAL A 213 -13.81 9.19 0.95
CA VAL A 213 -14.86 9.19 -0.09
C VAL A 213 -14.44 8.32 -1.27
N VAL A 214 -13.21 8.46 -1.76
CA VAL A 214 -12.72 7.66 -2.90
C VAL A 214 -12.59 6.18 -2.53
N GLY A 215 -12.06 5.87 -1.34
CA GLY A 215 -11.96 4.50 -0.85
C GLY A 215 -13.33 3.83 -0.65
N LYS A 216 -14.30 4.55 -0.09
CA LYS A 216 -15.70 4.10 0.02
C LYS A 216 -16.32 3.84 -1.35
N SER A 217 -16.10 4.73 -2.31
CA SER A 217 -16.51 4.53 -3.72
C SER A 217 -15.91 3.25 -4.30
N ALA A 218 -14.61 3.01 -4.08
CA ALA A 218 -13.94 1.80 -4.53
C ALA A 218 -14.51 0.54 -3.88
N LEU A 219 -14.79 0.54 -2.57
CA LEU A 219 -15.32 -0.60 -1.83
C LEU A 219 -16.79 -0.92 -2.14
N ALA A 220 -17.61 0.09 -2.47
CA ALA A 220 -19.04 -0.11 -2.78
C ALA A 220 -19.31 -0.42 -4.26
N SER A 221 -18.35 -0.15 -5.15
CA SER A 221 -18.54 -0.26 -6.60
C SER A 221 -18.73 -1.70 -7.09
N SER A 222 -19.66 -1.94 -8.02
CA SER A 222 -19.82 -3.25 -8.66
C SER A 222 -18.68 -3.61 -9.62
N THR A 223 -17.89 -2.63 -10.07
CA THR A 223 -16.73 -2.85 -10.96
C THR A 223 -15.45 -3.20 -10.21
N GLY A 224 -15.45 -3.08 -8.88
CA GLY A 224 -14.25 -3.19 -8.05
C GLY A 224 -13.34 -1.96 -8.07
N GLN A 225 -13.69 -0.91 -8.82
CA GLN A 225 -12.92 0.34 -8.92
C GLN A 225 -13.77 1.54 -8.53
N ALA A 226 -13.16 2.57 -7.94
CA ALA A 226 -13.86 3.82 -7.63
C ALA A 226 -14.46 4.44 -8.90
N GLN A 227 -15.69 4.94 -8.79
CA GLN A 227 -16.39 5.60 -9.89
C GLN A 227 -16.28 7.11 -9.73
N SER A 228 -15.89 7.81 -10.81
CA SER A 228 -15.73 9.28 -10.81
C SER A 228 -17.03 10.04 -10.51
N SER A 229 -18.19 9.41 -10.66
CA SER A 229 -19.48 9.99 -10.27
C SER A 229 -19.68 10.09 -8.75
N ASN A 230 -18.85 9.43 -7.95
CA ASN A 230 -19.04 9.28 -6.51
C ASN A 230 -18.17 10.25 -5.68
N TYR A 231 -17.37 11.09 -6.32
CA TYR A 231 -16.52 12.08 -5.66
C TYR A 231 -16.26 13.28 -6.58
N GLY A 232 -16.05 14.46 -6.00
CA GLY A 232 -15.70 15.66 -6.74
C GLY A 232 -15.16 16.80 -5.85
N LEU A 233 -15.19 18.03 -6.37
CA LEU A 233 -14.71 19.21 -5.66
C LEU A 233 -15.27 19.40 -4.24
N PRO A 234 -16.56 19.11 -3.94
CA PRO A 234 -17.07 19.23 -2.57
C PRO A 234 -16.42 18.28 -1.56
N ASP A 235 -15.83 17.17 -2.02
CA ASP A 235 -15.18 16.16 -1.18
C ASP A 235 -13.70 16.47 -0.94
N CYS A 236 -13.16 17.54 -1.55
CA CYS A 236 -11.77 17.94 -1.46
C CYS A 236 -11.45 18.59 -0.11
N ASN A 237 -11.47 17.77 0.93
CA ASN A 237 -11.05 18.09 2.30
C ASN A 237 -9.79 17.25 2.64
N PRO A 238 -8.62 17.87 2.85
CA PRO A 238 -7.38 17.16 3.14
C PRO A 238 -7.26 16.73 4.61
N LEU A 239 -8.15 17.21 5.49
CA LEU A 239 -8.15 16.87 6.91
C LEU A 239 -8.59 15.43 7.14
N PRO A 240 -8.20 14.81 8.28
CA PRO A 240 -8.66 13.47 8.64
C PRO A 240 -10.18 13.29 8.54
N ALA A 241 -10.61 12.12 8.03
CA ALA A 241 -11.99 11.82 7.67
C ALA A 241 -13.02 12.20 8.75
N ASP A 242 -14.15 12.76 8.30
CA ASP A 242 -15.14 13.38 9.17
C ASP A 242 -15.83 12.40 10.12
N GLN A 243 -15.84 11.11 9.77
CA GLN A 243 -16.45 10.05 10.55
C GLN A 243 -15.59 9.61 11.75
N LEU A 244 -14.34 10.09 11.83
CA LEU A 244 -13.41 9.79 12.92
C LEU A 244 -13.69 10.66 14.15
N THR A 245 -13.45 10.11 15.33
CA THR A 245 -13.49 10.87 16.59
C THR A 245 -12.34 11.89 16.64
N ALA A 246 -12.46 12.91 17.49
CA ALA A 246 -11.38 13.90 17.65
C ALA A 246 -10.03 13.26 18.03
N GLU A 247 -10.05 12.22 18.87
CA GLU A 247 -8.85 11.46 19.24
C GLU A 247 -8.26 10.71 18.04
N GLN A 248 -9.10 10.04 17.25
CA GLN A 248 -8.66 9.35 16.04
C GLN A 248 -8.08 10.33 15.01
N LYS A 249 -8.67 11.51 14.84
CA LYS A 249 -8.14 12.56 13.95
C LYS A 249 -6.74 13.01 14.39
N LEU A 250 -6.53 13.24 15.69
CA LEU A 250 -5.22 13.59 16.24
C LEU A 250 -4.18 12.47 16.02
N GLN A 251 -4.57 11.21 16.24
CA GLN A 251 -3.69 10.06 15.99
C GLN A 251 -3.36 9.88 14.51
N ALA A 252 -4.31 10.18 13.62
CA ALA A 252 -4.12 10.12 12.16
C ALA A 252 -3.09 11.15 11.67
N GLU A 253 -3.09 12.36 12.23
CA GLU A 253 -2.07 13.39 11.95
C GLU A 253 -0.68 12.98 12.46
N GLY A 254 -0.61 12.21 13.55
CA GLY A 254 0.65 11.70 14.12
C GLY A 254 1.24 10.47 13.41
N LEU A 255 0.60 9.95 12.35
CA LEU A 255 0.93 8.65 11.75
C LEU A 255 2.39 8.58 11.24
N LEU A 256 2.88 9.61 10.54
CA LEU A 256 4.26 9.62 10.03
C LEU A 256 5.30 9.67 11.15
N LEU A 257 5.00 10.28 12.30
CA LEU A 257 5.93 10.34 13.43
C LEU A 257 6.19 8.94 14.02
N VAL A 258 5.14 8.12 14.12
CA VAL A 258 5.26 6.72 14.58
C VAL A 258 6.10 5.91 13.59
N ALA A 259 5.83 6.04 12.29
CA ALA A 259 6.58 5.36 11.24
C ALA A 259 8.06 5.75 11.25
N ALA A 260 8.36 7.05 11.35
CA ALA A 260 9.71 7.58 11.43
C ALA A 260 10.47 7.07 12.66
N GLY A 261 9.83 7.04 13.84
CA GLY A 261 10.44 6.52 15.07
C GLY A 261 10.85 5.04 14.93
N ASN A 262 9.96 4.20 14.40
CA ASN A 262 10.25 2.79 14.18
C ASN A 262 11.33 2.57 13.11
N LEU A 263 11.33 3.37 12.03
CA LEU A 263 12.36 3.31 10.99
C LEU A 263 13.74 3.70 11.57
N LEU A 264 13.80 4.75 12.39
CA LEU A 264 15.04 5.20 13.05
C LEU A 264 15.58 4.15 14.03
N ALA A 265 14.72 3.48 14.79
CA ALA A 265 15.11 2.42 15.73
C ALA A 265 15.35 1.06 15.04
N GLY A 266 14.83 0.88 13.82
CA GLY A 266 14.80 -0.39 13.10
C GLY A 266 16.12 -0.83 12.48
N PRO A 267 16.11 -2.00 11.81
CA PRO A 267 17.28 -2.59 11.20
C PRO A 267 17.84 -1.73 10.06
N LYS A 268 19.17 -1.78 9.88
CA LYS A 268 19.89 -1.01 8.85
C LYS A 268 20.90 -1.91 8.15
N GLN A 269 21.04 -1.73 6.84
CA GLN A 269 22.01 -2.43 6.01
C GLN A 269 22.46 -1.56 4.83
N ASN A 270 23.47 -2.02 4.11
CA ASN A 270 24.17 -1.27 3.06
C ASN A 270 24.00 -1.85 1.64
N CYS A 271 23.05 -2.75 1.44
CA CYS A 271 22.75 -3.35 0.14
C CYS A 271 21.28 -3.77 0.08
N GLU A 272 20.74 -3.93 -1.14
CA GLU A 272 19.41 -4.49 -1.34
C GLU A 272 19.39 -6.01 -1.10
N PRO A 273 18.40 -6.55 -0.38
CA PRO A 273 18.21 -8.00 -0.23
C PRO A 273 18.17 -8.74 -1.57
N ASP A 274 18.65 -9.98 -1.58
CA ASP A 274 18.58 -10.82 -2.76
C ASP A 274 17.13 -11.16 -3.12
N LEU A 275 16.83 -11.14 -4.42
CA LEU A 275 15.55 -11.67 -4.88
C LEU A 275 15.46 -13.18 -4.65
N MET A 276 14.31 -13.63 -4.21
CA MET A 276 13.94 -15.04 -4.14
C MET A 276 13.97 -15.66 -5.54
N PRO A 277 14.21 -16.98 -5.67
CA PRO A 277 14.42 -17.64 -6.96
C PRO A 277 13.35 -17.35 -8.03
N TYR A 278 12.08 -17.23 -7.63
CA TYR A 278 10.96 -16.97 -8.55
C TYR A 278 11.01 -15.60 -9.24
N ALA A 279 11.73 -14.63 -8.66
CA ALA A 279 11.78 -13.25 -9.14
C ALA A 279 13.08 -12.91 -9.89
N ARG A 280 14.16 -13.65 -9.66
CA ARG A 280 15.50 -13.36 -10.21
C ARG A 280 15.52 -13.15 -11.72
N ARG A 281 14.81 -14.00 -12.48
CA ARG A 281 14.75 -13.91 -13.95
C ARG A 281 14.21 -12.59 -14.50
N TYR A 282 13.52 -11.81 -13.67
CA TYR A 282 12.93 -10.53 -14.05
C TYR A 282 13.83 -9.32 -13.73
N ALA A 283 15.00 -9.54 -13.11
CA ALA A 283 15.92 -8.49 -12.70
C ALA A 283 17.39 -8.87 -12.99
N ILE A 284 17.63 -9.63 -14.05
CA ILE A 284 18.99 -9.96 -14.51
C ILE A 284 19.80 -8.67 -14.72
N GLY A 285 21.04 -8.66 -14.21
CA GLY A 285 21.93 -7.50 -14.27
C GLY A 285 21.78 -6.50 -13.10
N LYS A 286 20.75 -6.63 -12.25
CA LYS A 286 20.66 -5.86 -11.01
C LYS A 286 21.63 -6.41 -9.97
N LYS A 287 22.10 -5.55 -9.07
CA LYS A 287 23.03 -5.91 -7.99
C LYS A 287 22.29 -5.91 -6.65
N THR A 288 22.34 -7.04 -5.95
CA THR A 288 21.84 -7.20 -4.58
C THR A 288 23.02 -7.54 -3.64
N CYS A 289 22.74 -7.87 -2.38
CA CYS A 289 23.78 -8.18 -1.38
C CYS A 289 24.74 -9.30 -1.82
N SER A 290 24.27 -10.31 -2.57
CA SER A 290 25.12 -11.40 -3.09
C SER A 290 25.78 -11.13 -4.45
N GLY A 291 25.67 -9.90 -4.98
CA GLY A 291 26.27 -9.50 -6.25
C GLY A 291 25.25 -9.37 -7.38
N VAL A 292 25.71 -9.54 -8.62
CA VAL A 292 24.86 -9.38 -9.81
C VAL A 292 23.97 -10.60 -9.99
N ILE A 293 22.66 -10.36 -10.21
CA ILE A 293 21.70 -11.40 -10.55
C ILE A 293 21.99 -11.91 -11.96
N GLN A 294 22.25 -13.22 -12.07
CA GLN A 294 22.46 -13.96 -13.33
C GLN A 294 21.14 -14.53 -13.86
#